data_AF-A0A962ETP8-F1
#
_entry.id   AF-A0A962ETP8-F1
#
_cell.length_a   1.000
_cell.length_b   1.000
_cell.length_c   1.000
_cell.angle_alpha   90.00
_cell.angle_beta   90.00
_cell.angle_gamma   90.00
#
_symmetry.space_group_name_H-M   'P 1'
#
loop_
_entity.id
_entity.type
_entity.pdbx_description
1 polymer ?
#
loop_
_entity_poly.entity_id
_entity_poly.type
_entity_poly.pdbx_seq_one_letter_code
_entity_poly.pdbx_strand_id
1 'polypeptide(L)'
;MWETYAAAKVAGSKRSVSAPELAASVTAFQAELVALEPDELSARVLEAKARIASAARAKADQEERARIYNRAEGNAEFEYWGRCAYWKIDEAVVLSMGKDPRRASWAYIKRFETVSPFARECAQRHELATRARSFGQLWELTNPGLFLGWAKQVGLEVPNELVEAVRAAGTYVTNWKDQYDNQKKLTDELSATIDALHDTLKKRDEEEKRHLDEFMQRHDSQLSKALALIKEYRIEREKLMEELQKARTKSKPEKILGTKERDSLLKLVIGMAKGGYGFVPDATRSPIAGEIASDLALAGIPLDEDTVRKYLVQAKQFLPQDEAEQTA
;
A
#
# COMPACT_ATOMS: atom_id res chain seq x y z
N MET A 1 -80.18 18.33 41.76
CA MET A 1 -80.35 17.24 42.75
C MET A 1 -79.34 16.09 42.63
N TRP A 2 -78.77 15.79 41.44
CA TRP A 2 -77.67 14.81 41.33
C TRP A 2 -76.35 15.28 42.00
N GLU A 3 -76.06 16.58 41.93
CA GLU A 3 -74.84 17.18 42.51
C GLU A 3 -74.82 17.10 44.04
N THR A 4 -75.97 17.24 44.70
CA THR A 4 -76.11 17.06 46.15
C THR A 4 -75.91 15.60 46.59
N TYR A 5 -76.28 14.64 45.73
CA TYR A 5 -76.10 13.21 46.00
C TYR A 5 -74.65 12.74 45.81
N ALA A 6 -73.96 13.29 44.79
CA ALA A 6 -72.54 13.02 44.56
C ALA A 6 -71.65 13.67 45.64
N ALA A 7 -71.97 14.88 46.09
CA ALA A 7 -71.24 15.58 47.15
C ALA A 7 -71.37 14.89 48.52
N ALA A 8 -72.54 14.34 48.86
CA ALA A 8 -72.77 13.65 50.13
C ALA A 8 -71.96 12.34 50.28
N LYS A 9 -71.65 11.66 49.17
CA LYS A 9 -70.89 10.40 49.16
C LYS A 9 -69.37 10.62 49.33
N VAL A 10 -68.86 11.80 48.97
CA VAL A 10 -67.44 12.16 49.12
C VAL A 10 -67.11 12.63 50.55
N ALA A 11 -68.10 13.15 51.29
CA ALA A 11 -67.91 13.70 52.64
C ALA A 11 -67.88 12.67 53.79
N GLY A 12 -67.80 11.36 53.52
CA GLY A 12 -67.70 10.33 54.56
C GLY A 12 -68.89 10.22 55.52
N SER A 13 -69.98 10.96 55.28
CA SER A 13 -71.21 10.88 56.05
C SER A 13 -71.96 9.59 55.68
N LYS A 14 -71.89 8.59 56.57
CA LYS A 14 -72.69 7.35 56.51
C LYS A 14 -74.18 7.61 56.76
N ARG A 15 -74.79 8.58 56.06
CA ARG A 15 -76.25 8.59 55.91
C ARG A 15 -76.57 7.54 54.86
N SER A 16 -76.94 6.35 55.31
CA SER A 16 -77.58 5.35 54.45
C SER A 16 -78.88 5.96 53.95
N VAL A 17 -78.87 6.46 52.72
CA VAL A 17 -80.09 6.86 52.02
C VAL A 17 -80.98 5.62 51.97
N SER A 18 -82.18 5.73 52.50
CA SER A 18 -83.10 4.60 52.56
C SER A 18 -83.50 4.20 51.14
N ALA A 19 -83.65 2.90 50.87
CA ALA A 19 -84.11 2.38 49.57
C ALA A 19 -85.34 3.12 48.99
N PRO A 20 -86.37 3.53 49.79
CA PRO A 20 -87.51 4.28 49.25
C PRO A 20 -87.14 5.70 48.78
N GLU A 21 -86.21 6.40 49.42
CA GLU A 21 -85.78 7.75 48.99
C GLU A 21 -85.04 7.71 47.66
N LEU A 22 -84.23 6.67 47.43
CA LEU A 22 -83.56 6.46 46.14
C LEU A 22 -84.59 6.19 45.03
N ALA A 23 -85.58 5.35 45.30
CA ALA A 23 -86.65 5.05 44.34
C ALA A 23 -87.43 6.32 43.97
N ALA A 24 -87.80 7.15 44.95
CA ALA A 24 -88.49 8.42 44.72
C ALA A 24 -87.64 9.42 43.91
N SER A 25 -86.32 9.46 44.13
CA SER A 25 -85.42 10.31 43.36
C SER A 25 -85.26 9.85 41.90
N VAL A 26 -85.25 8.53 41.67
CA VAL A 26 -85.16 7.96 40.32
C VAL A 26 -86.44 8.21 39.54
N THR A 27 -87.61 8.00 40.16
CA THR A 27 -88.91 8.26 39.50
C THR A 27 -89.10 9.73 39.17
N ALA A 28 -88.72 10.65 40.07
CA ALA A 28 -88.76 12.08 39.79
C ALA A 28 -87.85 12.48 38.61
N PHE A 29 -86.65 11.91 38.52
CA PHE A 29 -85.73 12.16 37.40
C PHE A 29 -86.24 11.58 36.07
N GLN A 30 -86.88 10.41 36.10
CA GLN A 30 -87.53 9.84 34.91
C GLN A 30 -88.67 10.72 34.40
N ALA A 31 -89.50 11.25 35.31
CA ALA A 31 -90.57 12.19 34.95
C ALA A 31 -90.01 13.49 34.33
N GLU A 32 -88.91 14.02 34.87
CA GLU A 32 -88.20 15.18 34.30
C GLU A 32 -87.68 14.88 32.89
N LEU A 33 -87.10 13.70 32.65
CA LEU A 33 -86.57 13.32 31.33
C LEU A 33 -87.66 13.12 30.27
N VAL A 34 -88.83 12.61 30.66
CA VAL A 34 -89.97 12.40 29.76
C VAL A 34 -90.66 13.73 29.40
N ALA A 35 -90.54 14.75 30.25
CA ALA A 35 -91.12 16.07 30.04
C ALA A 35 -90.26 17.01 29.16
N LEU A 36 -89.00 16.63 28.85
CA LEU A 36 -88.11 17.41 28.00
C LEU A 36 -88.37 17.15 26.52
N GLU A 37 -88.22 18.19 25.69
CA GLU A 37 -88.27 18.06 24.23
C GLU A 37 -87.09 17.19 23.72
N PRO A 38 -87.25 16.44 22.61
CA PRO A 38 -86.22 15.55 22.09
C PRO A 38 -84.85 16.20 21.84
N ASP A 39 -84.84 17.46 21.38
CA ASP A 39 -83.61 18.22 21.13
C ASP A 39 -82.88 18.56 22.42
N GLU A 40 -83.60 18.97 23.46
CA GLU A 40 -83.03 19.28 24.78
C GLU A 40 -82.48 18.01 25.46
N LEU A 41 -83.19 16.89 25.31
CA LEU A 41 -82.72 15.58 25.78
C LEU A 41 -81.42 15.17 25.08
N SER A 42 -81.34 15.36 23.77
CA SER A 42 -80.13 15.05 22.99
C SER A 42 -78.93 15.91 23.43
N ALA A 43 -79.16 17.21 23.68
CA ALA A 43 -78.14 18.14 24.16
C ALA A 43 -77.63 17.72 25.57
N ARG A 44 -78.53 17.37 26.50
CA ARG A 44 -78.15 16.88 27.84
C ARG A 44 -77.36 15.56 27.77
N VAL A 45 -77.71 14.64 26.86
CA VAL A 45 -76.95 13.40 26.67
C VAL A 45 -75.55 13.68 26.11
N LEU A 46 -75.44 14.61 25.15
CA LEU A 46 -74.16 15.01 24.57
C LEU A 46 -73.26 15.69 25.61
N GLU A 47 -73.80 16.59 26.42
CA GLU A 47 -73.09 17.24 27.53
C GLU A 47 -72.66 16.21 28.60
N ALA A 48 -73.56 15.30 29.00
CA ALA A 48 -73.22 14.25 29.95
C ALA A 48 -72.11 13.33 29.42
N LYS A 49 -72.16 12.95 28.14
CA LYS A 49 -71.09 12.20 27.47
C LYS A 49 -69.77 12.98 27.45
N ALA A 50 -69.81 14.27 27.14
CA ALA A 50 -68.62 15.14 27.17
C ALA A 50 -68.02 15.27 28.58
N ARG A 51 -68.86 15.37 29.61
CA ARG A 51 -68.43 15.40 31.02
C ARG A 51 -67.82 14.07 31.46
N ILE A 52 -68.42 12.95 31.09
CA ILE A 52 -67.85 11.61 31.37
C ILE A 52 -66.52 11.44 30.64
N ALA A 53 -66.44 11.83 29.36
CA ALA A 53 -65.21 11.73 28.58
C ALA A 53 -64.08 12.62 29.13
N SER A 54 -64.38 13.86 29.53
CA SER A 54 -63.40 14.76 30.15
C SER A 54 -62.96 14.29 31.52
N ALA A 55 -63.87 13.79 32.36
CA ALA A 55 -63.51 13.18 33.65
C ALA A 55 -62.66 11.91 33.49
N ALA A 56 -63.00 11.06 32.50
CA ALA A 56 -62.20 9.88 32.17
C ALA A 56 -60.81 10.27 31.66
N ARG A 57 -60.70 11.31 30.82
CA ARG A 57 -59.42 11.85 30.34
C ARG A 57 -58.59 12.43 31.47
N ALA A 58 -59.18 13.24 32.35
CA ALA A 58 -58.49 13.81 33.51
C ALA A 58 -57.95 12.72 34.45
N LYS A 59 -58.75 11.66 34.67
CA LYS A 59 -58.30 10.49 35.44
C LYS A 59 -57.16 9.75 34.74
N ALA A 60 -57.25 9.51 33.44
CA ALA A 60 -56.20 8.87 32.66
C ALA A 60 -54.90 9.69 32.66
N ASP A 61 -55.00 11.03 32.57
CA ASP A 61 -53.85 11.95 32.65
C ASP A 61 -53.21 11.95 34.04
N GLN A 62 -54.03 11.88 35.11
CA GLN A 62 -53.53 11.76 36.47
C GLN A 62 -52.84 10.41 36.69
N GLU A 63 -53.43 9.31 36.22
CA GLU A 63 -52.81 8.00 36.26
C GLU A 63 -51.50 7.98 35.47
N GLU A 64 -51.47 8.57 34.27
CA GLU A 64 -50.27 8.72 33.45
C GLU A 64 -49.17 9.47 34.19
N ARG A 65 -49.46 10.63 34.75
CA ARG A 65 -48.50 11.40 35.57
C ARG A 65 -48.03 10.62 36.80
N ALA A 66 -48.88 9.76 37.36
CA ALA A 66 -48.54 8.95 38.52
C ALA A 66 -47.67 7.72 38.18
N ARG A 67 -47.55 7.33 36.90
CA ARG A 67 -46.69 6.21 36.47
C ARG A 67 -45.22 6.52 36.73
N ILE A 68 -44.45 5.48 37.07
CA ILE A 68 -43.06 5.60 37.55
C ILE A 68 -42.17 6.36 36.57
N TYR A 69 -42.32 6.11 35.26
CA TYR A 69 -41.53 6.75 34.21
C TYR A 69 -41.86 8.23 33.99
N ASN A 70 -43.02 8.72 34.44
CA ASN A 70 -43.39 10.14 34.31
C ASN A 70 -43.01 10.97 35.54
N ARG A 71 -42.59 10.32 36.64
CA ARG A 71 -42.05 11.01 37.82
C ARG A 71 -40.63 11.49 37.55
N ALA A 72 -40.19 12.54 38.27
CA ALA A 72 -38.84 13.07 38.16
C ALA A 72 -37.76 12.01 38.42
N GLU A 73 -38.03 11.08 39.35
CA GLU A 73 -37.12 9.96 39.63
C GLU A 73 -36.99 8.97 38.48
N GLY A 74 -37.91 9.00 37.51
CA GLY A 74 -37.86 8.18 36.30
C GLY A 74 -36.96 8.77 35.22
N ASN A 75 -36.39 9.95 35.41
CA ASN A 75 -35.46 10.57 34.46
C ASN A 75 -34.09 9.88 34.52
N ALA A 76 -33.45 9.74 33.37
CA ALA A 76 -32.14 9.09 33.27
C ALA A 76 -31.00 9.98 33.80
N GLU A 77 -30.03 9.35 34.44
CA GLU A 77 -28.73 9.94 34.78
C GLU A 77 -27.79 9.84 33.57
N PHE A 78 -27.87 10.82 32.66
CA PHE A 78 -27.15 10.74 31.38
C PHE A 78 -25.62 10.64 31.52
N GLU A 79 -25.02 11.22 32.57
CA GLU A 79 -23.57 11.09 32.82
C GLU A 79 -23.15 9.65 33.11
N TYR A 80 -23.99 8.88 33.82
CA TYR A 80 -23.75 7.47 34.05
C TYR A 80 -23.90 6.68 32.75
N TRP A 81 -25.05 6.84 32.08
CA TRP A 81 -25.37 6.08 30.87
C TRP A 81 -24.48 6.43 29.67
N GLY A 82 -23.99 7.65 29.59
CA GLY A 82 -23.05 8.10 28.56
C GLY A 82 -21.68 7.42 28.67
N ARG A 83 -21.27 7.05 29.88
CA ARG A 83 -20.02 6.32 30.15
C ARG A 83 -20.12 4.80 29.94
N CYS A 84 -21.32 4.26 29.77
CA CYS A 84 -21.49 2.83 29.50
C CYS A 84 -20.87 2.46 28.15
N ALA A 85 -20.13 1.34 28.10
CA ALA A 85 -19.49 0.88 26.87
C ALA A 85 -20.50 0.45 25.78
N TYR A 86 -21.67 -0.02 26.20
CA TYR A 86 -22.76 -0.46 25.35
C TYR A 86 -24.11 -0.22 26.02
N TRP A 87 -25.17 -0.19 25.23
CA TRP A 87 -26.56 -0.25 25.64
C TRP A 87 -27.26 -1.43 24.98
N LYS A 88 -28.21 -2.05 25.68
CA LYS A 88 -29.19 -2.90 25.03
C LYS A 88 -30.15 -2.04 24.21
N ILE A 89 -30.78 -2.63 23.18
CA ILE A 89 -31.78 -1.91 22.38
C ILE A 89 -32.90 -1.32 23.25
N ASP A 90 -33.41 -2.09 24.20
CA ASP A 90 -34.45 -1.65 25.14
C ASP A 90 -33.99 -0.44 25.97
N GLU A 91 -32.74 -0.48 26.45
CA GLU A 91 -32.16 0.61 27.25
C GLU A 91 -31.97 1.86 26.40
N ALA A 92 -31.43 1.71 25.19
CA ALA A 92 -31.18 2.81 24.26
C ALA A 92 -32.47 3.53 23.85
N VAL A 93 -33.55 2.78 23.61
CA VAL A 93 -34.87 3.36 23.29
C VAL A 93 -35.41 4.17 24.46
N VAL A 94 -35.35 3.63 25.68
CA VAL A 94 -35.85 4.31 26.88
C VAL A 94 -35.01 5.55 27.21
N LEU A 95 -33.68 5.46 27.04
CA LEU A 95 -32.75 6.60 27.15
C LEU A 95 -33.03 7.67 26.10
N SER A 96 -33.40 7.28 24.88
CA SER A 96 -33.76 8.22 23.81
C SER A 96 -34.98 9.08 24.16
N MET A 97 -35.82 8.62 25.10
CA MET A 97 -36.97 9.35 25.63
C MET A 97 -36.67 10.07 26.96
N GLY A 98 -35.40 10.09 27.38
CA GLY A 98 -34.92 10.72 28.60
C GLY A 98 -35.27 10.00 29.90
N LYS A 99 -35.62 8.71 29.83
CA LYS A 99 -36.04 7.91 31.00
C LYS A 99 -34.98 6.90 31.41
N ASP A 100 -34.93 6.56 32.69
CA ASP A 100 -33.99 5.61 33.25
C ASP A 100 -34.45 4.16 32.95
N PRO A 101 -33.69 3.37 32.18
CA PRO A 101 -34.01 1.97 31.89
C PRO A 101 -34.18 1.09 33.14
N ARG A 102 -33.52 1.42 34.25
CA ARG A 102 -33.63 0.68 35.52
C ARG A 102 -35.04 0.76 36.11
N ARG A 103 -35.74 1.87 35.86
CA ARG A 103 -37.08 2.16 36.40
C ARG A 103 -38.19 2.00 35.37
N ALA A 104 -37.84 2.18 34.09
CA ALA A 104 -38.77 2.19 32.97
C ALA A 104 -38.37 1.10 31.95
N SER A 105 -38.27 -0.16 32.39
CA SER A 105 -37.89 -1.25 31.49
C SER A 105 -38.94 -1.47 30.40
N TRP A 106 -38.52 -1.87 29.21
CA TRP A 106 -39.43 -2.13 28.08
C TRP A 106 -40.52 -3.15 28.44
N ALA A 107 -40.17 -4.22 29.16
CA ALA A 107 -41.12 -5.22 29.64
C ALA A 107 -42.23 -4.66 30.55
N TYR A 108 -41.93 -3.59 31.30
CA TYR A 108 -42.90 -2.85 32.10
C TYR A 108 -43.74 -1.91 31.22
N ILE A 109 -43.09 -1.10 30.38
CA ILE A 109 -43.75 -0.10 29.52
C ILE A 109 -44.74 -0.75 28.56
N LYS A 110 -44.37 -1.87 27.93
CA LYS A 110 -45.19 -2.59 26.94
C LYS A 110 -46.60 -2.94 27.44
N ARG A 111 -46.76 -3.16 28.74
CA ARG A 111 -48.07 -3.47 29.35
C ARG A 111 -49.07 -2.33 29.24
N PHE A 112 -48.60 -1.12 28.99
CA PHE A 112 -49.41 0.10 28.91
C PHE A 112 -49.54 0.64 27.49
N GLU A 113 -49.05 -0.06 26.47
CA GLU A 113 -49.05 0.40 25.06
C GLU A 113 -50.43 0.85 24.55
N THR A 114 -51.49 0.18 24.99
CA THR A 114 -52.87 0.50 24.59
C THR A 114 -53.43 1.75 25.27
N VAL A 115 -52.96 2.07 26.48
CA VAL A 115 -53.55 3.10 27.36
C VAL A 115 -52.68 4.36 27.43
N SER A 116 -51.36 4.23 27.45
CA SER A 116 -50.41 5.32 27.62
C SER A 116 -49.88 5.81 26.26
N PRO A 117 -49.99 7.12 25.94
CA PRO A 117 -49.35 7.70 24.77
C PRO A 117 -47.83 7.51 24.77
N PHE A 118 -47.18 7.67 25.93
CA PHE A 118 -45.75 7.46 26.11
C PHE A 118 -45.33 6.02 25.77
N ALA A 119 -46.09 5.04 26.28
CA ALA A 119 -45.80 3.63 26.02
C ALA A 119 -45.93 3.28 24.53
N ARG A 120 -46.89 3.89 23.83
CA ARG A 120 -47.07 3.73 22.38
C ARG A 120 -45.91 4.31 21.58
N GLU A 121 -45.43 5.50 21.95
CA GLU A 121 -44.26 6.10 21.31
C GLU A 121 -43.00 5.24 21.55
N CYS A 122 -42.81 4.79 22.80
CA CYS A 122 -41.73 3.88 23.15
C CYS A 122 -41.80 2.58 22.32
N ALA A 123 -43.00 2.04 22.10
CA ALA A 123 -43.22 0.85 21.28
C ALA A 123 -42.81 1.07 19.82
N GLN A 124 -43.18 2.20 19.23
CA GLN A 124 -42.81 2.56 17.87
C GLN A 124 -41.29 2.70 17.71
N ARG A 125 -40.63 3.40 18.65
CA ARG A 125 -39.16 3.53 18.66
C ARG A 125 -38.47 2.17 18.83
N HIS A 126 -39.02 1.30 19.69
CA HIS A 126 -38.52 -0.06 19.91
C HIS A 126 -38.63 -0.93 18.66
N GLU A 127 -39.76 -0.88 17.96
CA GLU A 127 -39.97 -1.59 16.70
C GLU A 127 -38.97 -1.14 15.63
N LEU A 128 -38.77 0.17 15.48
CA LEU A 128 -37.78 0.74 14.54
C LEU A 128 -36.36 0.26 14.87
N ALA A 129 -35.95 0.31 16.14
CA ALA A 129 -34.64 -0.14 16.58
C ALA A 129 -34.47 -1.66 16.39
N THR A 130 -35.51 -2.45 16.65
CA THR A 130 -35.50 -3.91 16.44
C THR A 130 -35.36 -4.25 14.96
N ARG A 131 -36.04 -3.53 14.06
CA ARG A 131 -35.88 -3.69 12.61
C ARG A 131 -34.48 -3.30 12.14
N ALA A 132 -33.94 -2.19 12.65
CA ALA A 132 -32.56 -1.77 12.38
C ALA A 132 -31.55 -2.83 12.82
N ARG A 133 -31.78 -3.48 13.97
CA ARG A 133 -30.98 -4.63 14.44
C ARG A 133 -31.04 -5.80 13.44
N SER A 134 -32.24 -6.17 12.98
CA SER A 134 -32.41 -7.24 11.99
C SER A 134 -31.72 -6.93 10.65
N PHE A 135 -31.56 -5.65 10.32
CA PHE A 135 -30.83 -5.17 9.15
C PHE A 135 -29.32 -4.98 9.38
N GLY A 136 -28.81 -5.29 10.58
CA GLY A 136 -27.39 -5.14 10.92
C GLY A 136 -26.92 -3.70 11.11
N GLN A 137 -27.83 -2.73 11.24
CA GLN A 137 -27.49 -1.33 11.52
C GLN A 137 -27.24 -1.08 13.01
N LEU A 138 -27.86 -1.90 13.87
CA LEU A 138 -27.67 -1.92 15.32
C LEU A 138 -27.36 -3.36 15.76
N TRP A 139 -26.75 -3.50 16.92
CA TRP A 139 -26.46 -4.79 17.57
C TRP A 139 -27.23 -4.93 18.87
N GLU A 140 -27.32 -6.16 19.40
CA GLU A 140 -27.98 -6.39 20.69
C GLU A 140 -27.35 -5.58 21.82
N LEU A 141 -26.02 -5.49 21.80
CA LEU A 141 -25.23 -4.60 22.64
C LEU A 141 -24.61 -3.53 21.74
N THR A 142 -25.31 -2.41 21.60
CA THR A 142 -24.91 -1.33 20.70
C THR A 142 -24.08 -0.29 21.43
N ASN A 143 -23.02 0.21 20.80
CA ASN A 143 -22.27 1.35 21.31
C ASN A 143 -23.18 2.61 21.37
N PRO A 144 -23.15 3.41 22.45
CA PRO A 144 -23.97 4.62 22.59
C PRO A 144 -23.90 5.57 21.39
N GLY A 145 -22.69 5.83 20.89
CA GLY A 145 -22.47 6.75 19.78
C GLY A 145 -23.11 6.26 18.49
N LEU A 146 -23.07 4.94 18.24
CA LEU A 146 -23.71 4.32 17.08
C LEU A 146 -25.23 4.47 17.13
N PHE A 147 -25.86 4.15 18.27
CA PHE A 147 -27.30 4.28 18.42
C PHE A 147 -27.76 5.73 18.23
N LEU A 148 -27.04 6.69 18.82
CA LEU A 148 -27.35 8.11 18.67
C LEU A 148 -27.18 8.59 17.22
N GLY A 149 -26.15 8.12 16.51
CA GLY A 149 -25.96 8.39 15.09
C GLY A 149 -27.13 7.85 14.24
N TRP A 150 -27.54 6.61 14.49
CA TRP A 150 -28.71 6.01 13.84
C TRP A 150 -30.01 6.75 14.16
N ALA A 151 -30.24 7.10 15.43
CA ALA A 151 -31.43 7.82 15.87
C ALA A 151 -31.57 9.16 15.13
N LYS A 152 -30.46 9.91 15.01
CA LYS A 152 -30.42 11.15 14.22
C LYS A 152 -30.74 10.92 12.74
N GLN A 153 -30.23 9.84 12.14
CA GLN A 153 -30.48 9.51 10.73
C GLN A 153 -31.95 9.20 10.45
N VAL A 154 -32.65 8.55 11.39
CA VAL A 154 -34.08 8.23 11.27
C VAL A 154 -34.98 9.41 11.68
N GLY A 155 -34.39 10.50 12.19
CA GLY A 155 -35.13 11.68 12.65
C GLY A 155 -35.78 11.50 14.03
N LEU A 156 -35.25 10.60 14.86
CA LEU A 156 -35.69 10.46 16.24
C LEU A 156 -35.13 11.59 17.10
N GLU A 157 -36.01 12.27 17.83
CA GLU A 157 -35.62 13.27 18.81
C GLU A 157 -35.01 12.59 20.04
N VAL A 158 -33.79 13.01 20.38
CA VAL A 158 -33.04 12.51 21.54
C VAL A 158 -32.62 13.72 22.40
N PRO A 159 -32.69 13.64 23.73
CA PRO A 159 -32.21 14.71 24.61
C PRO A 159 -30.76 15.09 24.32
N ASN A 160 -30.51 16.39 24.10
CA ASN A 160 -29.16 16.90 23.82
C ASN A 160 -28.18 16.58 24.96
N GLU A 161 -28.66 16.58 26.21
CA GLU A 161 -27.86 16.23 27.38
C GLU A 161 -27.28 14.80 27.30
N LEU A 162 -28.05 13.84 26.76
CA LEU A 162 -27.57 12.48 26.54
C LEU A 162 -26.48 12.44 25.45
N VAL A 163 -26.67 13.20 24.37
CA VAL A 163 -25.70 13.29 23.27
C VAL A 163 -24.38 13.88 23.76
N GLU A 164 -24.44 14.97 24.53
CA GLU A 164 -23.25 15.59 25.11
C GLU A 164 -22.58 14.69 26.15
N ALA A 165 -23.35 13.96 26.99
CA ALA A 165 -22.79 13.02 27.95
C ALA A 165 -22.03 11.86 27.27
N VAL A 166 -22.57 11.31 26.17
CA VAL A 166 -21.88 10.28 25.36
C VAL A 166 -20.62 10.86 24.71
N ARG A 167 -20.69 12.08 24.18
CA ARG A 167 -19.53 12.74 23.58
C ARG A 167 -18.43 13.00 24.63
N ALA A 168 -18.80 13.46 25.82
CA ALA A 168 -17.88 13.71 26.93
C ALA A 168 -17.22 12.42 27.45
N ALA A 169 -17.89 11.27 27.35
CA ALA A 169 -17.32 9.96 27.68
C ALA A 169 -16.27 9.47 26.65
N GLY A 170 -16.01 10.23 25.58
CA GLY A 170 -15.04 9.88 24.54
C GLY A 170 -15.61 8.97 23.44
N THR A 171 -16.90 8.66 23.50
CA THR A 171 -17.58 7.89 22.46
C THR A 171 -17.95 8.82 21.31
N TYR A 172 -17.29 8.63 20.16
CA TYR A 172 -17.58 9.44 18.98
C TYR A 172 -18.98 9.07 18.45
N VAL A 173 -19.90 10.03 18.47
CA VAL A 173 -21.22 9.90 17.83
C VAL A 173 -21.01 10.07 16.32
N THR A 174 -20.38 9.08 15.69
CA THR A 174 -20.16 9.09 14.24
C THR A 174 -21.30 8.40 13.51
N ASN A 175 -21.71 9.03 12.41
CA ASN A 175 -22.49 8.34 11.40
C ASN A 175 -21.57 7.33 10.72
N TRP A 176 -21.65 6.07 11.14
CA TRP A 176 -20.85 4.97 10.60
C TRP A 176 -20.99 4.86 9.08
N LYS A 177 -22.14 5.26 8.52
CA LYS A 177 -22.36 5.28 7.07
C LYS A 177 -21.47 6.31 6.39
N ASP A 178 -21.38 7.53 6.92
CA ASP A 178 -20.49 8.55 6.37
C ASP A 178 -19.02 8.12 6.47
N GLN A 179 -18.65 7.47 7.58
CA GLN A 179 -17.29 6.90 7.71
C GLN A 179 -17.04 5.79 6.69
N TYR A 180 -17.99 4.89 6.51
CA TYR A 180 -17.91 3.82 5.52
C TYR A 180 -17.83 4.37 4.11
N ASP A 181 -18.70 5.31 3.74
CA ASP A 181 -18.72 5.93 2.42
C ASP A 181 -17.41 6.69 2.13
N ASN A 182 -16.86 7.39 3.13
CA ASN A 182 -15.55 8.03 3.04
C ASN A 182 -14.41 7.01 2.91
N GLN A 183 -14.40 5.94 3.70
CA GLN A 183 -13.40 4.87 3.61
C GLN A 183 -13.48 4.15 2.27
N LYS A 184 -14.68 3.87 1.80
CA LYS A 184 -14.91 3.26 0.49
C LYS A 184 -14.37 4.16 -0.62
N LYS A 185 -14.71 5.46 -0.58
CA LYS A 185 -14.18 6.44 -1.56
C LYS A 185 -12.65 6.46 -1.57
N LEU A 186 -12.02 6.50 -0.38
CA LEU A 186 -10.56 6.46 -0.28
C LEU A 186 -9.97 5.15 -0.82
N THR A 187 -10.66 4.03 -0.61
CA THR A 187 -10.24 2.71 -1.09
C THR A 187 -10.35 2.62 -2.61
N ASP A 188 -11.43 3.14 -3.18
CA ASP A 188 -11.66 3.24 -4.63
C ASP A 188 -10.59 4.14 -5.28
N GLU A 189 -10.27 5.28 -4.67
CA GLU A 189 -9.20 6.20 -5.11
C GLU A 189 -7.81 5.54 -5.04
N LEU A 190 -7.50 4.82 -3.96
CA LEU A 190 -6.23 4.11 -3.80
C LEU A 190 -6.10 2.96 -4.80
N SER A 191 -7.18 2.20 -5.03
CA SER A 191 -7.22 1.13 -6.03
C SER A 191 -6.95 1.68 -7.43
N ALA A 192 -7.61 2.78 -7.81
CA ALA A 192 -7.37 3.43 -9.10
C ALA A 192 -5.91 3.91 -9.25
N THR A 193 -5.30 4.37 -8.16
CA THR A 193 -3.87 4.77 -8.14
C THR A 193 -2.95 3.57 -8.33
N ILE A 194 -3.25 2.43 -7.68
CA ILE A 194 -2.50 1.18 -7.83
C ILE A 194 -2.58 0.68 -9.28
N ASP A 195 -3.76 0.69 -9.88
CA ASP A 195 -3.96 0.26 -11.26
C ASP A 195 -3.18 1.15 -12.25
N ALA A 196 -3.22 2.48 -12.06
CA ALA A 196 -2.45 3.42 -12.87
C ALA A 196 -0.93 3.22 -12.74
N LEU A 197 -0.44 2.90 -11.53
CA LEU A 197 0.97 2.58 -11.30
C LEU A 197 1.36 1.25 -11.94
N HIS A 198 0.52 0.22 -11.86
CA HIS A 198 0.74 -1.05 -12.53
C HIS A 198 0.82 -0.89 -14.06
N ASP A 199 -0.08 -0.10 -14.66
CA ASP A 199 -0.03 0.19 -16.10
C ASP A 199 1.25 0.94 -16.49
N THR A 200 1.71 1.86 -15.64
CA THR A 200 2.95 2.59 -15.86
C THR A 200 4.17 1.67 -15.78
N LEU A 201 4.23 0.80 -14.77
CA LEU A 201 5.30 -0.19 -14.64
C LEU A 201 5.32 -1.17 -15.82
N LYS A 202 4.14 -1.65 -16.25
CA LYS A 202 4.02 -2.53 -17.40
C LYS A 202 4.54 -1.89 -18.69
N LYS A 203 4.22 -0.62 -18.93
CA LYS A 203 4.76 0.13 -20.09
C LYS A 203 6.29 0.25 -20.02
N ARG A 204 6.84 0.56 -18.85
CA ARG A 204 8.28 0.63 -18.63
C ARG A 204 8.97 -0.73 -18.90
N ASP A 205 8.38 -1.83 -18.43
CA ASP A 205 8.90 -3.18 -18.68
C ASP A 205 8.88 -3.52 -20.18
N GLU A 206 7.84 -3.10 -20.90
CA GLU A 206 7.74 -3.27 -22.36
C GLU A 206 8.80 -2.42 -23.10
N GLU A 207 9.05 -1.19 -22.66
CA GLU A 207 10.10 -0.32 -23.20
C GLU A 207 11.50 -0.87 -22.93
N GLU A 208 11.77 -1.36 -21.71
CA GLU A 208 13.05 -1.96 -21.34
C GLU A 208 13.33 -3.22 -22.15
N LYS A 209 12.32 -4.07 -22.36
CA LYS A 209 12.42 -5.24 -23.25
C LYS A 209 12.77 -4.84 -24.68
N ARG A 210 12.11 -3.81 -25.23
CA ARG A 210 12.43 -3.30 -26.57
C ARG A 210 13.86 -2.80 -26.66
N HIS A 211 14.33 -2.04 -25.67
CA HIS A 211 15.71 -1.57 -25.63
C HIS A 211 16.72 -2.72 -25.57
N LEU A 212 16.43 -3.77 -24.81
CA LEU A 212 17.27 -4.95 -24.74
C LEU A 212 17.32 -5.69 -26.08
N ASP A 213 16.17 -5.88 -26.74
CA ASP A 213 16.10 -6.51 -28.06
C ASP A 213 16.87 -5.72 -29.12
N GLU A 214 16.71 -4.39 -29.15
CA GLU A 214 17.47 -3.51 -30.05
C GLU A 214 18.98 -3.58 -29.78
N PHE A 215 19.39 -3.60 -28.52
CA PHE A 215 20.78 -3.74 -28.12
C PHE A 215 21.37 -5.07 -28.61
N MET A 216 20.66 -6.17 -28.39
CA MET A 216 21.06 -7.50 -28.83
C MET A 216 21.19 -7.57 -30.36
N GLN A 217 20.21 -7.04 -31.11
CA GLN A 217 20.28 -6.99 -32.57
C GLN A 217 21.48 -6.18 -33.08
N ARG A 218 21.78 -5.03 -32.46
CA ARG A 218 22.97 -4.24 -32.82
C ARG A 218 24.26 -5.00 -32.54
N HIS A 219 24.34 -5.67 -31.38
CA HIS A 219 25.51 -6.46 -31.00
C HIS A 219 25.73 -7.65 -31.95
N ASP A 220 24.67 -8.38 -32.30
CA ASP A 220 24.73 -9.48 -33.27
C ASP A 220 25.13 -8.99 -34.68
N SER A 221 24.67 -7.81 -35.08
CA SER A 221 25.10 -7.17 -36.33
C SER A 221 26.60 -6.79 -36.29
N GLN A 222 27.11 -6.32 -35.15
CA GLN A 222 28.53 -6.02 -34.99
C GLN A 222 29.39 -7.28 -34.99
N LEU A 223 28.96 -8.32 -34.27
CA LEU A 223 29.64 -9.62 -34.25
C LEU A 223 29.70 -10.25 -35.63
N SER A 224 28.59 -10.24 -36.38
CA SER A 224 28.57 -10.80 -37.75
C SER A 224 29.50 -10.05 -38.70
N LYS A 225 29.57 -8.71 -38.61
CA LYS A 225 30.55 -7.90 -39.37
C LYS A 225 32.00 -8.22 -38.97
N ALA A 226 32.29 -8.31 -37.67
CA ALA A 226 33.62 -8.64 -37.18
C ALA A 226 34.05 -10.05 -37.64
N LEU A 227 33.14 -11.02 -37.59
CA LEU A 227 33.39 -12.38 -38.08
C LEU A 227 33.65 -12.42 -39.59
N ALA A 228 32.91 -11.64 -40.39
CA ALA A 228 33.15 -11.51 -41.83
C ALA A 228 34.55 -10.94 -42.12
N LEU A 229 34.94 -9.88 -41.41
CA LEU A 229 36.25 -9.25 -41.53
C LEU A 229 37.39 -10.18 -41.10
N ILE A 230 37.23 -10.94 -40.00
CA ILE A 230 38.20 -11.98 -39.60
C ILE A 230 38.35 -13.03 -40.71
N LYS A 231 37.26 -13.44 -41.36
CA LYS A 231 37.27 -14.40 -42.46
C LYS A 231 38.02 -13.84 -43.68
N GLU A 232 37.80 -12.58 -44.04
CA GLU A 232 38.51 -11.90 -45.13
C GLU A 232 40.01 -11.82 -44.85
N TYR A 233 40.42 -11.37 -43.65
CA TYR A 233 41.82 -11.33 -43.25
C TYR A 233 42.48 -12.71 -43.27
N ARG A 234 41.74 -13.77 -42.91
CA ARG A 234 42.26 -15.14 -42.99
C ARG A 234 42.58 -15.55 -44.43
N ILE A 235 41.69 -15.24 -45.37
CA ILE A 235 41.89 -15.53 -46.80
C ILE A 235 43.06 -14.71 -47.36
N GLU A 236 43.13 -13.42 -47.03
CA GLU A 236 44.22 -12.55 -47.47
C GLU A 236 45.58 -13.00 -46.93
N ARG A 237 45.64 -13.34 -45.64
CA ARG A 237 46.84 -13.88 -44.99
C ARG A 237 47.30 -15.18 -45.67
N GLU A 238 46.39 -16.06 -46.04
CA GLU A 238 46.71 -17.31 -46.75
C GLU A 238 47.32 -17.05 -48.12
N LYS A 239 46.75 -16.12 -48.91
CA LYS A 239 47.31 -15.69 -50.19
C LYS A 239 48.72 -15.12 -50.04
N LEU A 240 48.92 -14.23 -49.06
CA LEU A 240 50.21 -13.60 -48.81
C LEU A 240 51.27 -14.62 -48.38
N MET A 241 50.86 -15.62 -47.59
CA MET A 241 51.73 -16.74 -47.23
C MET A 241 52.14 -17.59 -48.44
N GLU A 242 51.21 -17.88 -49.37
CA GLU A 242 51.53 -18.56 -50.62
C GLU A 242 52.49 -17.75 -51.51
N GLU A 243 52.29 -16.43 -51.61
CA GLU A 243 53.16 -15.53 -52.36
C GLU A 243 54.57 -15.50 -51.78
N LEU A 244 54.70 -15.39 -50.44
CA LEU A 244 55.98 -15.48 -49.76
C LEU A 244 56.67 -16.83 -49.99
N GLN A 245 55.91 -17.93 -49.97
CA GLN A 245 56.45 -19.26 -50.26
C GLN A 245 56.96 -19.36 -51.70
N LYS A 246 56.21 -18.81 -52.68
CA LYS A 246 56.63 -18.73 -54.09
C LYS A 246 57.85 -17.82 -54.28
N ALA A 247 57.94 -16.72 -53.55
CA ALA A 247 59.09 -15.82 -53.59
C ALA A 247 60.34 -16.50 -53.02
N ARG A 248 60.18 -17.26 -51.92
CA ARG A 248 61.26 -18.02 -51.28
C ARG A 248 61.79 -19.17 -52.14
N THR A 249 60.95 -19.82 -52.94
CA THR A 249 61.42 -20.83 -53.90
C THR A 249 62.07 -20.22 -55.15
N LYS A 250 61.73 -18.98 -55.50
CA LYS A 250 62.34 -18.23 -56.61
C LYS A 250 63.63 -17.50 -56.24
N SER A 251 63.84 -17.15 -54.97
CA SER A 251 65.15 -16.66 -54.55
C SER A 251 66.15 -17.78 -54.79
N LYS A 252 67.05 -17.59 -55.76
CA LYS A 252 68.24 -18.44 -55.91
C LYS A 252 68.81 -18.61 -54.50
N PRO A 253 69.09 -19.86 -54.05
CA PRO A 253 69.80 -20.03 -52.79
C PRO A 253 70.99 -19.08 -52.85
N GLU A 254 71.08 -18.16 -51.90
CA GLU A 254 72.26 -17.31 -51.78
C GLU A 254 73.44 -18.24 -51.98
N LYS A 255 74.22 -17.95 -53.03
CA LYS A 255 75.29 -18.83 -53.46
C LYS A 255 76.24 -18.82 -52.27
N ILE A 256 76.12 -19.83 -51.39
CA ILE A 256 76.97 -19.99 -50.22
C ILE A 256 78.36 -19.88 -50.80
N LEU A 257 79.08 -18.81 -50.41
CA LEU A 257 80.39 -18.49 -50.97
C LEU A 257 81.14 -19.81 -51.07
N GLY A 258 81.50 -20.19 -52.29
CA GLY A 258 82.16 -21.48 -52.49
C GLY A 258 83.36 -21.53 -51.57
N THR A 259 83.72 -22.71 -51.06
CA THR A 259 84.86 -22.84 -50.13
C THR A 259 86.09 -22.06 -50.63
N LYS A 260 86.35 -22.10 -51.94
CA LYS A 260 87.41 -21.30 -52.61
C LYS A 260 87.23 -19.77 -52.51
N GLU A 261 86.03 -19.24 -52.67
CA GLU A 261 85.76 -17.79 -52.56
C GLU A 261 85.92 -17.32 -51.12
N ARG A 262 85.39 -18.09 -50.15
CA ARG A 262 85.58 -17.83 -48.72
C ARG A 262 87.06 -17.86 -48.34
N ASP A 263 87.79 -18.86 -48.80
CA ASP A 263 89.23 -18.98 -48.53
C ASP A 263 90.02 -17.83 -49.16
N SER A 264 89.63 -17.40 -50.36
CA SER A 264 90.24 -16.24 -51.03
C SER A 264 89.98 -14.94 -50.27
N LEU A 265 88.76 -14.75 -49.74
CA LEU A 265 88.42 -13.61 -48.91
C LEU A 265 89.20 -13.64 -47.59
N LEU A 266 89.30 -14.81 -46.94
CA LEU A 266 90.09 -14.97 -45.72
C LEU A 266 91.57 -14.65 -45.95
N LYS A 267 92.16 -15.11 -47.06
CA LYS A 267 93.53 -14.76 -47.47
C LYS A 267 93.72 -13.26 -47.64
N LEU A 268 92.75 -12.58 -48.25
CA LEU A 268 92.80 -11.13 -48.43
C LEU A 268 92.69 -10.40 -47.09
N VAL A 269 91.77 -10.82 -46.22
CA VAL A 269 91.57 -10.27 -44.87
C VAL A 269 92.84 -10.42 -44.03
N ILE A 270 93.47 -11.60 -43.98
CA ILE A 270 94.68 -11.80 -43.18
C ILE A 270 95.89 -11.06 -43.74
N GLY A 271 96.00 -10.94 -45.07
CA GLY A 271 97.04 -10.14 -45.73
C GLY A 271 96.92 -8.65 -45.37
N MET A 272 95.71 -8.09 -45.44
CA MET A 272 95.46 -6.69 -45.04
C MET A 272 95.67 -6.47 -43.55
N ALA A 273 95.24 -7.41 -42.70
CA ALA A 273 95.44 -7.30 -41.26
C ALA A 273 96.95 -7.34 -40.89
N LYS A 274 97.72 -8.27 -41.48
CA LYS A 274 99.17 -8.38 -41.22
C LYS A 274 99.93 -7.16 -41.76
N GLY A 275 99.64 -6.74 -42.99
CA GLY A 275 100.38 -5.66 -43.66
C GLY A 275 99.95 -4.24 -43.26
N GLY A 276 98.65 -4.01 -43.09
CA GLY A 276 98.10 -2.68 -42.81
C GLY A 276 98.00 -2.36 -41.32
N TYR A 277 97.62 -3.34 -40.50
CA TYR A 277 97.40 -3.14 -39.07
C TYR A 277 98.49 -3.79 -38.19
N GLY A 278 99.49 -4.44 -38.78
CA GLY A 278 100.54 -5.12 -38.01
C GLY A 278 100.05 -6.33 -37.21
N PHE A 279 99.01 -7.02 -37.67
CA PHE A 279 98.49 -8.22 -36.99
C PHE A 279 99.54 -9.32 -36.87
N VAL A 280 99.85 -9.72 -35.63
CA VAL A 280 100.73 -10.85 -35.30
C VAL A 280 99.90 -12.10 -34.96
N PRO A 281 99.93 -13.17 -35.78
CA PRO A 281 99.04 -14.31 -35.63
C PRO A 281 99.27 -15.15 -34.37
N ASP A 282 100.49 -15.16 -33.84
CA ASP A 282 100.89 -15.98 -32.68
C ASP A 282 100.86 -15.23 -31.35
N ALA A 283 100.48 -13.95 -31.38
CA ALA A 283 100.29 -13.17 -30.17
C ALA A 283 99.09 -13.71 -29.37
N THR A 284 99.30 -14.02 -28.09
CA THR A 284 98.25 -14.53 -27.18
C THR A 284 97.06 -13.56 -27.07
N ARG A 285 97.30 -12.26 -27.20
CA ARG A 285 96.28 -11.21 -27.29
C ARG A 285 96.74 -10.14 -28.26
N SER A 286 96.03 -9.98 -29.37
CA SER A 286 96.24 -8.91 -30.35
C SER A 286 95.15 -7.83 -30.17
N PRO A 287 95.51 -6.56 -29.97
CA PRO A 287 94.54 -5.45 -29.91
C PRO A 287 93.98 -5.11 -31.31
N ILE A 288 94.62 -5.61 -32.37
CA ILE A 288 94.31 -5.30 -33.77
C ILE A 288 92.88 -5.67 -34.16
N ALA A 289 92.29 -6.70 -33.54
CA ALA A 289 90.88 -7.01 -33.78
C ALA A 289 89.95 -5.85 -33.39
N GLY A 290 90.24 -5.18 -32.26
CA GLY A 290 89.49 -4.02 -31.79
C GLY A 290 89.73 -2.78 -32.64
N GLU A 291 90.96 -2.57 -33.11
CA GLU A 291 91.29 -1.48 -34.05
C GLU A 291 90.54 -1.64 -35.38
N ILE A 292 90.57 -2.83 -35.98
CA ILE A 292 89.83 -3.13 -37.22
C ILE A 292 88.32 -2.95 -37.00
N ALA A 293 87.77 -3.41 -35.87
CA ALA A 293 86.35 -3.24 -35.55
C ALA A 293 85.96 -1.75 -35.43
N SER A 294 86.80 -0.94 -34.80
CA SER A 294 86.63 0.51 -34.69
C SER A 294 86.66 1.20 -36.05
N ASP A 295 87.63 0.87 -36.90
CA ASP A 295 87.75 1.46 -38.24
C ASP A 295 86.59 1.08 -39.17
N LEU A 296 86.11 -0.17 -39.08
CA LEU A 296 84.92 -0.61 -39.79
C LEU A 296 83.67 0.14 -39.30
N ALA A 297 83.56 0.42 -38.00
CA ALA A 297 82.48 1.24 -37.46
C ALA A 297 82.53 2.69 -37.98
N LEU A 298 83.73 3.29 -38.06
CA LEU A 298 83.93 4.61 -38.67
C LEU A 298 83.55 4.63 -40.17
N ALA A 299 83.79 3.53 -40.88
CA ALA A 299 83.38 3.34 -42.28
C ALA A 299 81.87 3.02 -42.44
N GLY A 300 81.11 2.93 -41.34
CA GLY A 300 79.66 2.68 -41.36
C GLY A 300 79.27 1.20 -41.45
N ILE A 301 80.20 0.27 -41.18
CA ILE A 301 79.96 -1.18 -41.19
C ILE A 301 80.37 -1.77 -39.83
N PRO A 302 79.64 -1.49 -38.75
CA PRO A 302 80.05 -1.94 -37.42
C PRO A 302 80.07 -3.47 -37.35
N LEU A 303 81.21 -4.01 -36.93
CA LEU A 303 81.42 -5.44 -36.67
C LEU A 303 81.93 -5.60 -35.25
N ASP A 304 81.38 -6.59 -34.55
CA ASP A 304 81.79 -6.92 -33.18
C ASP A 304 83.24 -7.45 -33.16
N GLU A 305 84.01 -7.04 -32.14
CA GLU A 305 85.43 -7.39 -32.01
C GLU A 305 85.64 -8.91 -32.02
N ASP A 306 84.77 -9.68 -31.36
CA ASP A 306 84.88 -11.14 -31.31
C ASP A 306 84.61 -11.77 -32.68
N THR A 307 83.76 -11.14 -33.49
CA THR A 307 83.51 -11.55 -34.88
C THR A 307 84.76 -11.34 -35.75
N VAL A 308 85.41 -10.17 -35.64
CA VAL A 308 86.67 -9.88 -36.33
C VAL A 308 87.75 -10.88 -35.91
N ARG A 309 87.91 -11.10 -34.60
CA ARG A 309 88.86 -12.07 -34.03
C ARG A 309 88.64 -13.48 -34.57
N LYS A 310 87.37 -13.92 -34.62
CA LYS A 310 87.00 -15.23 -35.17
C LYS A 310 87.41 -15.38 -36.64
N TYR A 311 87.19 -14.37 -37.47
CA TYR A 311 87.59 -14.41 -38.88
C TYR A 311 89.10 -14.36 -39.08
N LEU A 312 89.82 -13.57 -38.27
CA LEU A 312 91.29 -13.56 -38.28
C LEU A 312 91.89 -14.91 -37.89
N VAL A 313 91.31 -15.59 -36.88
CA VAL A 313 91.73 -16.94 -36.49
C VAL A 313 91.46 -17.95 -37.60
N GLN A 314 90.30 -17.89 -38.26
CA GLN A 314 90.03 -18.75 -39.42
C GLN A 314 90.97 -18.46 -40.60
N ALA A 315 91.34 -17.19 -40.80
CA ALA A 315 92.22 -16.79 -41.87
C ALA A 315 93.70 -17.11 -41.61
N LYS A 316 94.10 -17.21 -40.34
CA LYS A 316 95.46 -17.58 -39.90
C LYS A 316 95.97 -18.87 -40.55
N GLN A 317 95.09 -19.85 -40.81
CA GLN A 317 95.47 -21.13 -41.45
C GLN A 317 96.06 -20.98 -42.86
N PHE A 318 95.87 -19.82 -43.52
CA PHE A 318 96.37 -19.56 -44.87
C PHE A 318 97.69 -18.78 -44.91
N LEU A 319 98.21 -18.36 -43.76
CA LEU A 319 99.55 -17.80 -43.72
C LEU A 319 100.57 -18.92 -43.98
N PRO A 320 101.65 -18.64 -44.73
CA PRO A 320 102.77 -19.57 -44.74
C PRO A 320 103.19 -19.79 -43.29
N GLN A 321 103.26 -21.06 -42.87
CA GLN A 321 103.97 -21.39 -41.64
C GLN A 321 105.39 -20.92 -41.91
N ASP A 322 105.84 -19.89 -41.19
CA ASP A 322 107.20 -19.41 -41.32
C ASP A 322 108.10 -20.64 -41.12
N GLU A 323 108.79 -21.07 -42.19
CA GLU A 323 109.90 -22.04 -42.16
C GLU A 323 111.11 -21.39 -41.47
N ALA A 324 110.87 -20.82 -40.28
CA ALA A 324 111.84 -20.13 -39.44
C ALA A 324 112.24 -21.04 -38.27
N GLU A 325 112.68 -22.26 -38.61
CA GLU A 325 113.67 -23.03 -37.85
C GLU A 325 114.73 -23.63 -38.81
N GLN A 326 115.13 -22.88 -39.85
CA GLN A 326 116.38 -23.13 -40.57
C GLN A 326 117.15 -21.82 -40.80
N THR A 327 117.55 -21.18 -39.70
CA THR A 327 118.82 -20.42 -39.59
C THR A 327 119.01 -20.00 -38.12
N ALA A 328 119.33 -20.98 -37.28
CA ALA A 328 120.18 -20.83 -36.11
C ALA A 328 120.98 -22.12 -35.95
#